data_AF-A0A8H6G5P3-F1
#
_entry.id   AF-A0A8H6G5P3-F1
#
_cell.length_a   1.000
_cell.length_b   1.000
_cell.length_c   1.000
_cell.angle_alpha   90.00
_cell.angle_beta   90.00
_cell.angle_gamma   90.00
#
_symmetry.space_group_name_H-M   'P 1'
#
loop_
_entity.id
_entity.type
_entity.pdbx_description
1 polymer ?
#
loop_
_entity_poly.entity_id
_entity_poly.type
_entity_poly.pdbx_seq_one_letter_code
_entity_poly.pdbx_strand_id
1 'polypeptide(L)'
;MIIPSLRSCWALVPFILTIFTLTLYTIRRPLLATYTSYRPPPPSGAEPVDEGPSIIYKPPKPSPPPPLGEYFPLAASARTPADLPPVPSWNKPPTPHVSESTRLYIGFTRYWPLLQQVVVGYITAGWPPEDIYVVENTGTFDANKNGLLTSQNPFYLDYHRLTELFGVNVITTPSLQTFAQLQNLYLSEAINNNLTHYFWAHMDTVPQTHEDIQPYKSLYAIAVDVIRESFSQKYEPHDRWAVRFFSYDWLALVNVKAYVKVGGWDTMIGYYGTDCDMHGRFALNGLETPIADAGQVFDVGRSLDDLEVLYRRRKKAKAERGAEKEKTVVTVGEHGKVTIGEPKNSTAAASTPHQPPAPANLKYLSSTEEDTLGGPGWTALQTTLESLADEKRKDPYRNSWQLKQSGGKGEPFYYDADGWEKALQLTIAAGVEVYEQKWGHKGCDIQHVGLKEGDQWMVEKDNTWACERDGGKRRCKERGEDDMVCC
;
A
#
# COMPACT_ATOMS: atom_id res chain seq x y z
N MET A 1 -65.71 2.89 32.31
CA MET A 1 -64.33 2.64 32.73
C MET A 1 -63.48 3.74 32.11
N ILE A 2 -63.17 4.80 32.86
CA ILE A 2 -62.51 6.02 32.36
C ILE A 2 -61.01 5.84 32.55
N ILE A 3 -60.26 5.78 31.44
CA ILE A 3 -58.79 5.70 31.43
C ILE A 3 -58.24 7.14 31.57
N PRO A 4 -57.40 7.46 32.58
CA PRO A 4 -56.82 8.79 32.71
C PRO A 4 -55.78 9.04 31.61
N SER A 5 -55.81 10.24 31.04
CA SER A 5 -54.95 10.67 29.94
C SER A 5 -53.46 10.74 30.32
N LEU A 6 -52.59 10.23 29.43
CA LEU A 6 -51.12 10.25 29.50
C LEU A 6 -50.46 11.65 29.57
N ARG A 7 -51.23 12.75 29.71
CA ARG A 7 -50.69 14.12 29.71
C ARG A 7 -50.01 14.53 31.02
N SER A 8 -50.22 13.80 32.11
CA SER A 8 -49.62 14.14 33.41
C SER A 8 -48.17 13.66 33.62
N CYS A 9 -47.62 12.82 32.74
CA CYS A 9 -46.24 12.32 32.92
C CYS A 9 -45.15 13.27 32.41
N TRP A 10 -45.46 14.17 31.47
CA TRP A 10 -44.46 15.08 30.87
C TRP A 10 -44.00 16.21 31.81
N ALA A 11 -44.79 16.55 32.83
CA ALA A 11 -44.44 17.57 33.82
C ALA A 11 -43.34 17.10 34.81
N LEU A 12 -43.13 15.79 34.96
CA LEU A 12 -42.17 15.23 35.92
C LEU A 12 -40.76 15.01 35.33
N VAL A 13 -40.64 14.91 34.01
CA VAL A 13 -39.36 14.70 33.30
C VAL A 13 -38.31 15.79 33.60
N PRO A 14 -38.62 17.10 33.54
CA PRO A 14 -37.62 18.12 33.86
C PRO A 14 -37.24 18.10 35.35
N PHE A 15 -38.16 17.71 36.23
CA PHE A 15 -37.91 17.61 37.66
C PHE A 15 -36.94 16.45 37.97
N ILE A 16 -37.13 15.29 37.32
CA ILE A 16 -36.24 14.14 37.44
C ILE A 16 -34.85 14.45 36.89
N LEU A 17 -34.75 15.09 35.72
CA LEU A 17 -33.46 15.51 35.13
C LEU A 17 -32.72 16.52 36.03
N THR A 18 -33.45 17.45 36.65
CA THR A 18 -32.85 18.44 37.57
C THR A 18 -32.36 17.76 38.84
N ILE A 19 -33.14 16.84 39.42
CA ILE A 19 -32.69 16.06 40.59
C ILE A 19 -31.46 15.22 40.23
N PHE A 20 -31.46 14.54 39.08
CA PHE A 20 -30.34 13.68 38.67
C PHE A 20 -29.05 14.49 38.44
N THR A 21 -29.14 15.65 37.80
CA THR A 21 -27.99 16.55 37.58
C THR A 21 -27.50 17.18 38.89
N LEU A 22 -28.39 17.59 39.80
CA LEU A 22 -27.99 18.08 41.12
C LEU A 22 -27.30 16.98 41.93
N THR A 23 -27.82 15.75 41.88
CA THR A 23 -27.27 14.60 42.61
C THR A 23 -25.90 14.20 42.07
N LEU A 24 -25.71 14.19 40.74
CA LEU A 24 -24.39 13.99 40.14
C LEU A 24 -23.41 15.10 40.50
N TYR A 25 -23.86 16.35 40.58
CA TYR A 25 -23.02 17.48 40.98
C TYR A 25 -22.60 17.42 42.46
N THR A 26 -23.53 17.08 43.35
CA THR A 26 -23.28 16.96 44.79
C THR A 26 -22.45 15.74 45.16
N ILE A 27 -22.49 14.65 44.39
CA ILE A 27 -21.62 13.47 44.58
C ILE A 27 -20.23 13.70 43.96
N ARG A 28 -20.14 14.35 42.80
CA ARG A 28 -18.85 14.55 42.09
C ARG A 28 -17.92 15.53 42.80
N ARG A 29 -18.45 16.58 43.44
CA ARG A 29 -17.64 17.57 44.19
C ARG A 29 -16.86 16.98 45.37
N PRO A 30 -17.46 16.22 46.31
CA PRO A 30 -16.72 15.62 47.41
C PRO A 30 -15.77 14.51 46.92
N LEU A 31 -16.12 13.71 45.90
CA LEU A 31 -15.19 12.71 45.35
C LEU A 31 -13.90 13.32 44.76
N LEU A 32 -14.00 14.43 44.05
CA LEU A 32 -12.82 15.17 43.56
C LEU A 32 -12.03 15.86 44.69
N ALA A 33 -12.72 16.31 45.75
CA ALA A 33 -12.07 16.90 46.93
C ALA A 33 -11.35 15.85 47.79
N THR A 34 -11.87 14.62 47.89
CA THR A 34 -11.22 13.51 48.60
C THR A 34 -10.03 12.96 47.81
N TYR A 35 -10.08 12.95 46.48
CA TYR A 35 -8.95 12.50 45.64
C TYR A 35 -7.77 13.49 45.63
N THR A 36 -8.02 14.76 45.94
CA THR A 36 -6.99 15.82 45.96
C THR A 36 -6.43 16.12 47.35
N SER A 37 -7.00 15.60 48.43
CA SER A 37 -6.63 15.95 49.81
C SER A 37 -5.87 14.89 50.62
N TYR A 38 -5.61 13.69 50.08
CA TYR A 38 -4.70 12.75 50.71
C TYR A 38 -3.30 12.78 50.08
N ARG A 39 -2.58 13.89 50.28
CA ARG A 39 -1.11 13.83 50.34
C ARG A 39 -0.74 13.70 51.81
N PRO A 40 -0.28 12.53 52.30
CA PRO A 40 0.32 12.49 53.62
C PRO A 40 1.45 13.53 53.68
N PRO A 41 1.60 14.29 54.78
CA PRO A 41 2.76 15.15 54.94
C PRO A 41 4.02 14.30 54.79
N PRO A 42 5.05 14.79 54.05
CA PRO A 42 6.29 14.03 53.91
C PRO A 42 6.83 13.72 55.31
N PRO A 43 7.25 12.48 55.59
CA PRO A 43 7.83 12.14 56.89
C PRO A 43 9.01 13.08 57.15
N SER A 44 8.88 13.89 58.21
CA SER A 44 9.95 14.75 58.69
C SER A 44 11.08 13.85 59.16
N GLY A 45 12.13 13.75 58.35
CA GLY A 45 13.27 12.86 58.57
C GLY A 45 13.55 11.85 57.46
N ALA A 46 12.92 11.94 56.28
CA ALA A 46 13.33 11.12 55.15
C ALA A 46 14.80 11.41 54.78
N GLU A 47 15.64 10.38 54.89
CA GLU A 47 16.98 10.34 54.31
C GLU A 47 16.95 10.79 52.84
N PRO A 48 18.06 11.31 52.28
CA PRO A 48 18.10 11.74 50.88
C PRO A 48 17.55 10.61 50.02
N VAL A 49 16.45 10.89 49.33
CA VAL A 49 15.91 9.98 48.32
C VAL A 49 17.03 9.84 47.31
N ASP A 50 17.66 8.67 47.26
CA ASP A 50 18.58 8.28 46.19
C ASP A 50 17.86 8.61 44.89
N GLU A 51 18.30 9.66 44.19
CA GLU A 51 17.77 10.04 42.89
C GLU A 51 18.14 8.90 41.95
N GLY A 52 17.28 7.88 41.93
CA GLY A 52 17.45 6.70 41.10
C GLY A 52 17.78 7.11 39.67
N PRO A 53 18.43 6.23 38.89
CA PRO A 53 19.06 6.58 37.63
C PRO A 53 18.14 7.44 36.75
N SER A 54 18.58 8.67 36.46
CA SER A 54 17.82 9.62 35.62
C SER A 54 17.59 9.00 34.23
N ILE A 55 16.35 9.06 33.75
CA ILE A 55 16.00 8.56 32.40
C ILE A 55 16.75 9.41 31.36
N ILE A 56 17.63 8.76 30.60
CA ILE A 56 18.34 9.39 29.49
C ILE A 56 17.46 9.29 28.24
N TYR A 57 16.91 10.42 27.80
CA TYR A 57 16.12 10.49 26.58
C TYR A 57 17.02 10.55 25.33
N LYS A 58 16.50 10.04 24.21
CA LYS A 58 17.12 10.27 22.89
C LYS A 58 17.13 11.78 22.59
N PRO A 59 18.12 12.28 21.83
CA PRO A 59 18.13 13.67 21.40
C PRO A 59 16.86 13.99 20.60
N PRO A 60 16.33 15.23 20.70
CA PRO A 60 15.20 15.65 19.89
C PRO A 60 15.57 15.60 18.41
N LYS A 61 14.62 15.17 17.58
CA LYS A 61 14.82 15.16 16.13
C LYS A 61 15.02 16.58 15.61
N PRO A 62 15.71 16.74 14.47
CA PRO A 62 15.61 17.95 13.66
C PRO A 62 14.14 18.24 13.34
N SER A 63 13.83 19.49 12.96
CA SER A 63 12.48 19.94 12.62
C SER A 63 11.71 18.90 11.79
N PRO A 64 10.43 18.65 12.10
CA PRO A 64 9.64 17.67 11.38
C PRO A 64 9.63 17.99 9.88
N PRO A 65 9.54 16.97 9.00
CA PRO A 65 9.40 17.21 7.57
C PRO A 65 8.19 18.12 7.31
N PRO A 66 8.22 18.91 6.21
CA PRO A 66 7.10 19.75 5.86
C PRO A 66 5.82 18.91 5.75
N PRO A 67 4.64 19.46 6.11
CA PRO A 67 3.38 18.75 5.98
C PRO A 67 3.19 18.24 4.55
N LEU A 68 2.67 17.02 4.42
CA LEU A 68 2.27 16.50 3.12
C LEU A 68 1.17 17.37 2.51
N GLY A 69 1.33 17.69 1.21
CA GLY A 69 0.31 18.36 0.40
C GLY A 69 -0.81 17.41 -0.03
N GLU A 70 -1.82 17.95 -0.71
CA GLU A 70 -2.82 17.15 -1.44
C GLU A 70 -2.25 16.76 -2.81
N TYR A 71 -2.25 15.46 -3.10
CA TYR A 71 -1.66 14.85 -4.31
C TYR A 71 -2.73 14.46 -5.35
N PHE A 72 -4.00 14.64 -5.02
CA PHE A 72 -5.07 14.55 -5.99
C PHE A 72 -6.10 15.67 -5.76
N PRO A 73 -5.76 16.93 -6.11
CA PRO A 73 -6.59 18.11 -5.83
C PRO A 73 -7.98 18.01 -6.44
N LEU A 74 -8.11 17.29 -7.57
CA LEU A 74 -9.37 17.02 -8.23
C LEU A 74 -10.28 16.16 -7.34
N ALA A 75 -9.81 15.04 -6.81
CA ALA A 75 -10.60 14.22 -5.88
C ALA A 75 -10.87 14.94 -4.55
N ALA A 76 -9.94 15.76 -4.07
CA ALA A 76 -10.15 16.58 -2.87
C ALA A 76 -11.28 17.61 -3.04
N SER A 77 -11.55 18.03 -4.28
CA SER A 77 -12.59 19.01 -4.62
C SER A 77 -13.89 18.35 -5.11
N ALA A 78 -13.86 17.05 -5.40
CA ALA A 78 -14.99 16.27 -5.87
C ALA A 78 -16.00 16.02 -4.75
N ARG A 79 -17.29 16.01 -5.09
CA ARG A 79 -18.39 15.70 -4.17
C ARG A 79 -19.10 14.40 -4.52
N THR A 80 -19.01 14.01 -5.79
CA THR A 80 -19.62 12.80 -6.34
C THR A 80 -18.67 12.14 -7.32
N PRO A 81 -18.82 10.83 -7.62
CA PRO A 81 -18.04 10.16 -8.64
C PRO A 81 -18.10 10.85 -10.02
N ALA A 82 -19.20 11.53 -10.33
CA ALA A 82 -19.39 12.25 -11.59
C ALA A 82 -18.49 13.50 -11.73
N ASP A 83 -17.91 13.99 -10.63
CA ASP A 83 -16.95 15.09 -10.65
C ASP A 83 -15.54 14.62 -11.06
N LEU A 84 -15.27 13.30 -11.01
CA LEU A 84 -14.02 12.71 -11.46
C LEU A 84 -14.03 12.49 -12.98
N PRO A 85 -12.86 12.46 -13.64
CA PRO A 85 -12.80 12.16 -15.07
C PRO A 85 -13.27 10.73 -15.34
N PRO A 86 -13.93 10.46 -16.48
CA PRO A 86 -14.29 9.10 -16.83
C PRO A 86 -13.03 8.27 -17.09
N VAL A 87 -13.08 6.99 -16.75
CA VAL A 87 -12.09 5.98 -17.16
C VAL A 87 -11.96 6.01 -18.70
N PRO A 88 -10.73 5.86 -19.24
CA PRO A 88 -10.51 5.84 -20.68
C PRO A 88 -11.43 4.84 -21.38
N SER A 89 -12.02 5.23 -22.51
CA SER A 89 -13.08 4.47 -23.18
C SER A 89 -12.65 3.06 -23.57
N TRP A 90 -11.38 2.85 -23.90
CA TRP A 90 -10.78 1.54 -24.19
C TRP A 90 -10.51 0.67 -22.96
N ASN A 91 -10.54 1.24 -21.75
CA ASN A 91 -10.36 0.54 -20.48
C ASN A 91 -11.66 0.27 -19.73
N LYS A 92 -12.82 0.63 -20.28
CA LYS A 92 -14.08 0.39 -19.58
C LYS A 92 -14.28 -1.10 -19.31
N PRO A 93 -14.64 -1.48 -18.07
CA PRO A 93 -14.98 -2.87 -17.79
C PRO A 93 -16.22 -3.29 -18.60
N PRO A 94 -16.35 -4.58 -18.93
CA PRO A 94 -17.50 -5.09 -19.65
C PRO A 94 -18.80 -4.85 -18.87
N THR A 95 -19.88 -4.58 -19.61
CA THR A 95 -21.23 -4.46 -19.05
C THR A 95 -22.17 -5.35 -19.88
N PRO A 96 -22.79 -6.40 -19.30
CA PRO A 96 -22.73 -6.80 -17.90
C PRO A 96 -21.32 -7.24 -17.46
N HIS A 97 -21.09 -7.22 -16.14
CA HIS A 97 -19.85 -7.71 -15.54
C HIS A 97 -19.61 -9.19 -15.88
N VAL A 98 -18.37 -9.65 -15.79
CA VAL A 98 -18.01 -11.05 -16.10
C VAL A 98 -18.54 -11.99 -15.02
N SER A 99 -18.61 -13.29 -15.31
CA SER A 99 -19.10 -14.29 -14.34
C SER A 99 -18.05 -14.67 -13.30
N GLU A 100 -16.78 -14.50 -13.65
CA GLU A 100 -15.60 -14.79 -12.86
C GLU A 100 -15.45 -13.76 -11.73
N SER A 101 -15.10 -14.19 -10.53
CA SER A 101 -14.79 -13.26 -9.44
C SER A 101 -13.47 -12.57 -9.72
N THR A 102 -13.48 -11.26 -9.91
CA THR A 102 -12.25 -10.47 -10.10
C THR A 102 -11.80 -9.73 -8.84
N ARG A 103 -12.19 -10.23 -7.66
CA ARG A 103 -11.87 -9.59 -6.38
C ARG A 103 -10.37 -9.33 -6.21
N LEU A 104 -10.01 -8.07 -5.96
CA LEU A 104 -8.65 -7.59 -5.77
C LEU A 104 -8.47 -7.02 -4.35
N TYR A 105 -7.61 -7.65 -3.55
CA TYR A 105 -7.22 -7.12 -2.25
C TYR A 105 -5.98 -6.21 -2.35
N ILE A 106 -6.05 -5.04 -1.73
CA ILE A 106 -4.93 -4.10 -1.63
C ILE A 106 -4.69 -3.79 -0.15
N GLY A 107 -3.57 -4.26 0.40
CA GLY A 107 -3.23 -4.06 1.80
C GLY A 107 -2.64 -2.69 2.07
N PHE A 108 -3.26 -1.91 2.95
CA PHE A 108 -2.78 -0.58 3.31
C PHE A 108 -2.28 -0.54 4.74
N THR A 109 -1.05 -0.07 4.95
CA THR A 109 -0.51 0.18 6.29
C THR A 109 -0.21 1.66 6.52
N ARG A 110 0.54 2.29 5.60
CA ARG A 110 0.97 3.70 5.72
C ARG A 110 1.10 4.36 4.36
N TYR A 111 1.15 5.70 4.34
CA TYR A 111 1.40 6.50 3.14
C TYR A 111 0.22 6.61 2.19
N TRP A 112 -0.78 7.39 2.62
CA TRP A 112 -2.03 7.67 1.91
C TRP A 112 -1.90 8.01 0.41
N PRO A 113 -0.92 8.82 -0.04
CA PRO A 113 -0.77 9.12 -1.47
C PRO A 113 -0.58 7.88 -2.36
N LEU A 114 0.17 6.87 -1.91
CA LEU A 114 0.36 5.65 -2.70
C LEU A 114 -0.91 4.80 -2.75
N LEU A 115 -1.68 4.72 -1.65
CA LEU A 115 -2.95 4.01 -1.66
C LEU A 115 -3.93 4.58 -2.69
N GLN A 116 -4.07 5.90 -2.74
CA GLN A 116 -4.93 6.53 -3.75
C GLN A 116 -4.45 6.21 -5.17
N GLN A 117 -3.13 6.29 -5.38
CA GLN A 117 -2.53 6.04 -6.68
C GLN A 117 -2.78 4.61 -7.17
N VAL A 118 -2.57 3.60 -6.34
CA VAL A 118 -2.79 2.20 -6.73
C VAL A 118 -4.28 1.94 -7.02
N VAL A 119 -5.18 2.48 -6.19
CA VAL A 119 -6.64 2.33 -6.39
C VAL A 119 -7.07 2.98 -7.71
N VAL A 120 -6.70 4.24 -7.92
CA VAL A 120 -7.03 4.96 -9.18
C VAL A 120 -6.34 4.29 -10.37
N GLY A 121 -5.12 3.79 -10.20
CA GLY A 121 -4.41 3.03 -11.23
C GLY A 121 -5.19 1.81 -11.69
N TYR A 122 -5.66 0.95 -10.77
CA TYR A 122 -6.45 -0.22 -11.14
C TYR A 122 -7.79 0.16 -11.78
N ILE A 123 -8.49 1.16 -11.26
CA ILE A 123 -9.74 1.66 -11.85
C ILE A 123 -9.52 2.14 -13.29
N THR A 124 -8.47 2.94 -13.51
CA THR A 124 -8.17 3.49 -14.84
C THR A 124 -7.57 2.45 -15.80
N ALA A 125 -6.99 1.36 -15.26
CA ALA A 125 -6.59 0.16 -16.01
C ALA A 125 -7.75 -0.81 -16.28
N GLY A 126 -8.97 -0.46 -15.87
CA GLY A 126 -10.23 -1.12 -16.23
C GLY A 126 -10.79 -2.08 -15.19
N TRP A 127 -10.20 -2.13 -13.99
CA TRP A 127 -10.73 -2.93 -12.91
C TRP A 127 -12.02 -2.29 -12.35
N PRO A 128 -13.13 -3.04 -12.23
CA PRO A 128 -14.36 -2.53 -11.63
C PRO A 128 -14.12 -2.12 -10.17
N PRO A 129 -14.50 -0.89 -9.74
CA PRO A 129 -14.31 -0.45 -8.36
C PRO A 129 -14.97 -1.37 -7.33
N GLU A 130 -16.13 -1.94 -7.65
CA GLU A 130 -16.88 -2.87 -6.80
C GLU A 130 -16.12 -4.17 -6.47
N ASP A 131 -15.11 -4.52 -7.27
CA ASP A 131 -14.26 -5.68 -7.07
C ASP A 131 -12.94 -5.35 -6.35
N ILE A 132 -12.66 -4.09 -6.07
CA ILE A 132 -11.48 -3.65 -5.32
C ILE A 132 -11.81 -3.57 -3.83
N TYR A 133 -10.97 -4.21 -3.01
CA TYR A 133 -11.09 -4.28 -1.56
C TYR A 133 -9.80 -3.77 -0.95
N VAL A 134 -9.83 -2.53 -0.45
CA VAL A 134 -8.74 -1.97 0.35
C VAL A 134 -8.82 -2.57 1.75
N VAL A 135 -7.76 -3.25 2.19
CA VAL A 135 -7.67 -3.79 3.53
C VAL A 135 -6.89 -2.82 4.40
N GLU A 136 -7.61 -2.10 5.27
CA GLU A 136 -7.03 -1.17 6.24
C GLU A 136 -6.29 -1.96 7.32
N ASN A 137 -4.98 -2.14 7.11
CA ASN A 137 -4.05 -2.76 8.04
C ASN A 137 -3.26 -1.70 8.82
N THR A 138 -3.94 -0.70 9.36
CA THR A 138 -3.33 0.44 10.06
C THR A 138 -3.13 0.18 11.55
N GLY A 139 -3.90 -0.75 12.13
CA GLY A 139 -3.97 -0.95 13.57
C GLY A 139 -4.63 0.21 14.32
N THR A 140 -5.34 1.11 13.63
CA THR A 140 -6.03 2.26 14.23
C THR A 140 -7.52 2.02 14.44
N PHE A 141 -7.96 0.76 14.37
CA PHE A 141 -9.36 0.36 14.54
C PHE A 141 -10.28 1.18 13.63
N ASP A 142 -11.30 1.84 14.17
CA ASP A 142 -12.26 2.66 13.44
C ASP A 142 -11.90 4.15 13.37
N ALA A 143 -10.67 4.53 13.74
CA ALA A 143 -10.27 5.93 13.81
C ALA A 143 -10.36 6.66 12.46
N ASN A 144 -9.92 6.03 11.37
CA ASN A 144 -10.05 6.61 10.03
C ASN A 144 -11.52 6.72 9.60
N LYS A 145 -12.31 5.68 9.84
CA LYS A 145 -13.75 5.67 9.55
C LYS A 145 -14.50 6.79 10.27
N ASN A 146 -14.07 7.10 11.49
CA ASN A 146 -14.64 8.16 12.33
C ASN A 146 -13.98 9.54 12.11
N GLY A 147 -13.04 9.68 11.17
CA GLY A 147 -12.36 10.94 10.87
C GLY A 147 -11.49 11.48 12.00
N LEU A 148 -10.91 10.61 12.82
CA LEU A 148 -10.13 10.99 14.01
C LEU A 148 -8.64 11.23 13.72
N LEU A 149 -8.16 10.86 12.53
CA LEU A 149 -6.77 11.02 12.12
C LEU A 149 -6.64 12.12 11.09
N THR A 150 -5.56 12.91 11.14
CA THR A 150 -5.28 13.92 10.10
C THR A 150 -4.46 13.33 8.97
N SER A 151 -4.43 13.99 7.80
CA SER A 151 -3.61 13.59 6.64
C SER A 151 -2.10 13.56 6.90
N GLN A 152 -1.65 14.05 8.05
CA GLN A 152 -0.24 13.97 8.46
C GLN A 152 0.07 12.70 9.27
N ASN A 153 -0.96 12.04 9.80
CA ASN A 153 -0.82 10.77 10.49
C ASN A 153 -0.38 9.69 9.48
N PRO A 154 0.66 8.90 9.79
CA PRO A 154 1.11 7.86 8.88
C PRO A 154 0.08 6.80 8.54
N PHE A 155 -0.89 6.58 9.41
CA PHE A 155 -1.96 5.60 9.28
C PHE A 155 -3.23 6.17 8.67
N TYR A 156 -3.21 7.44 8.25
CA TYR A 156 -4.38 8.10 7.68
C TYR A 156 -4.84 7.45 6.39
N LEU A 157 -6.15 7.31 6.25
CA LEU A 157 -6.82 7.13 4.96
C LEU A 157 -8.19 7.81 4.98
N ASP A 158 -8.69 8.19 3.81
CA ASP A 158 -9.99 8.85 3.66
C ASP A 158 -11.05 7.84 3.23
N TYR A 159 -11.89 7.41 4.18
CA TYR A 159 -12.98 6.46 3.93
C TYR A 159 -13.98 6.97 2.89
N HIS A 160 -14.38 8.25 2.97
CA HIS A 160 -15.34 8.83 2.05
C HIS A 160 -14.78 8.85 0.62
N ARG A 161 -13.50 9.20 0.46
CA ARG A 161 -12.83 9.19 -0.85
C ARG A 161 -12.76 7.78 -1.44
N LEU A 162 -12.45 6.77 -0.63
CA LEU A 162 -12.41 5.38 -1.10
C LEU A 162 -13.82 4.86 -1.47
N THR A 163 -14.79 4.97 -0.57
CA THR A 163 -16.09 4.29 -0.75
C THR A 163 -17.08 5.09 -1.59
N GLU A 164 -17.17 6.40 -1.39
CA GLU A 164 -18.20 7.22 -2.04
C GLU A 164 -17.72 7.87 -3.33
N LEU A 165 -16.43 8.20 -3.45
CA LEU A 165 -15.88 8.82 -4.66
C LEU A 165 -15.27 7.80 -5.62
N PHE A 166 -14.41 6.90 -5.13
CA PHE A 166 -13.81 5.86 -5.98
C PHE A 166 -14.71 4.63 -6.13
N GLY A 167 -15.64 4.39 -5.19
CA GLY A 167 -16.57 3.26 -5.26
C GLY A 167 -15.97 1.92 -4.84
N VAL A 168 -14.83 1.93 -4.13
CA VAL A 168 -14.17 0.70 -3.67
C VAL A 168 -14.63 0.28 -2.28
N ASN A 169 -14.37 -0.98 -1.94
CA ASN A 169 -14.69 -1.52 -0.62
C ASN A 169 -13.53 -1.34 0.35
N VAL A 170 -13.83 -1.21 1.65
CA VAL A 170 -12.82 -1.16 2.71
C VAL A 170 -13.09 -2.26 3.75
N ILE A 171 -12.07 -3.07 4.04
CA ILE A 171 -12.07 -4.06 5.11
C ILE A 171 -11.16 -3.55 6.23
N THR A 172 -11.72 -3.31 7.41
CA THR A 172 -10.95 -2.87 8.58
C THR A 172 -10.34 -4.06 9.30
N THR A 173 -9.05 -3.99 9.67
CA THR A 173 -8.46 -4.97 10.59
C THR A 173 -8.54 -4.52 12.05
N PRO A 174 -8.73 -5.44 13.01
CA PRO A 174 -8.81 -5.08 14.44
C PRO A 174 -7.44 -4.76 15.04
N SER A 175 -6.33 -5.08 14.36
CA SER A 175 -4.97 -4.78 14.78
C SER A 175 -4.04 -4.79 13.58
N LEU A 176 -2.88 -4.16 13.73
CA LEU A 176 -1.82 -4.19 12.73
C LEU A 176 -1.31 -5.64 12.55
N GLN A 177 -1.53 -6.20 11.37
CA GLN A 177 -1.09 -7.52 10.95
C GLN A 177 0.29 -7.44 10.29
N THR A 178 1.11 -8.46 10.50
CA THR A 178 2.31 -8.71 9.68
C THR A 178 1.91 -9.13 8.26
N PHE A 179 2.86 -9.20 7.33
CA PHE A 179 2.58 -9.61 5.94
C PHE A 179 1.93 -11.00 5.88
N ALA A 180 2.50 -12.00 6.57
CA ALA A 180 1.96 -13.36 6.58
C ALA A 180 0.53 -13.44 7.16
N GLN A 181 0.28 -12.69 8.23
CA GLN A 181 -1.05 -12.59 8.84
C GLN A 181 -2.05 -11.91 7.89
N LEU A 182 -1.64 -10.85 7.21
CA LEU A 182 -2.47 -10.13 6.25
C LEU A 182 -2.82 -11.00 5.03
N GLN A 183 -1.87 -11.80 4.53
CA GLN A 183 -2.15 -12.75 3.46
C GLN A 183 -3.14 -13.85 3.89
N ASN A 184 -3.04 -14.32 5.14
CA ASN A 184 -4.02 -15.25 5.70
C ASN A 184 -5.40 -14.60 5.90
N LEU A 185 -5.47 -13.29 6.16
CA LEU A 185 -6.74 -12.57 6.17
C LEU A 185 -7.37 -12.58 4.77
N TYR A 186 -6.61 -12.31 3.70
CA TYR A 186 -7.15 -12.39 2.33
C TYR A 186 -7.67 -13.78 1.99
N LEU A 187 -6.91 -14.82 2.37
CA LEU A 187 -7.31 -16.22 2.18
C LEU A 187 -8.59 -16.54 2.98
N SER A 188 -8.67 -16.09 4.23
CA SER A 188 -9.85 -16.26 5.08
C SER A 188 -11.08 -15.57 4.48
N GLU A 189 -10.92 -14.32 4.01
CA GLU A 189 -12.00 -13.60 3.33
C GLU A 189 -12.44 -14.33 2.06
N ALA A 190 -11.51 -14.85 1.26
CA ALA A 190 -11.82 -15.64 0.08
C ALA A 190 -12.61 -16.91 0.42
N ILE A 191 -12.19 -17.65 1.46
CA ILE A 191 -12.90 -18.86 1.95
C ILE A 191 -14.31 -18.51 2.42
N ASN A 192 -14.45 -17.47 3.25
CA ASN A 192 -15.74 -17.04 3.81
C ASN A 192 -16.73 -16.57 2.73
N ASN A 193 -16.21 -16.09 1.59
CA ASN A 193 -17.00 -15.67 0.45
C ASN A 193 -17.11 -16.76 -0.65
N ASN A 194 -16.67 -18.00 -0.38
CA ASN A 194 -16.68 -19.12 -1.33
C ASN A 194 -15.95 -18.84 -2.66
N LEU A 195 -14.90 -18.03 -2.62
CA LEU A 195 -14.09 -17.76 -3.80
C LEU A 195 -13.15 -18.94 -4.08
N THR A 196 -13.02 -19.31 -5.35
CA THR A 196 -12.02 -20.30 -5.79
C THR A 196 -10.64 -19.67 -5.99
N HIS A 197 -10.62 -18.37 -6.25
CA HIS A 197 -9.43 -17.57 -6.49
C HIS A 197 -9.67 -16.11 -6.10
N TYR A 198 -8.58 -15.36 -5.94
CA TYR A 198 -8.62 -13.91 -5.75
C TYR A 198 -7.32 -13.28 -6.26
N PHE A 199 -7.34 -11.98 -6.51
CA PHE A 199 -6.13 -11.20 -6.76
C PHE A 199 -5.71 -10.47 -5.50
N TRP A 200 -4.40 -10.24 -5.37
CA TRP A 200 -3.88 -9.25 -4.44
C TRP A 200 -2.79 -8.41 -5.11
N ALA A 201 -2.64 -7.17 -4.65
CA ALA A 201 -1.64 -6.25 -5.13
C ALA A 201 -0.98 -5.47 -3.99
N HIS A 202 0.25 -5.05 -4.26
CA HIS A 202 1.01 -4.16 -3.39
C HIS A 202 0.47 -2.74 -3.45
N MET A 203 0.40 -2.05 -2.31
CA MET A 203 -0.13 -0.69 -2.27
C MET A 203 0.78 0.38 -2.89
N ASP A 204 2.06 0.06 -3.07
CA ASP A 204 3.10 0.91 -3.62
C ASP A 204 3.34 0.64 -5.11
N THR A 205 2.27 0.27 -5.82
CA THR A 205 2.31 -0.04 -7.25
C THR A 205 1.46 0.89 -8.11
N VAL A 206 1.78 0.97 -9.41
CA VAL A 206 0.95 1.61 -10.42
C VAL A 206 0.79 0.66 -11.61
N PRO A 207 -0.42 0.13 -11.87
CA PRO A 207 -0.67 -0.63 -13.09
C PRO A 207 -0.74 0.30 -14.30
N GLN A 208 -0.11 -0.12 -15.41
CA GLN A 208 -0.21 0.52 -16.71
C GLN A 208 -0.53 -0.53 -17.78
N THR A 209 -1.44 -0.20 -18.69
CA THR A 209 -1.80 -1.07 -19.81
C THR A 209 -0.80 -0.96 -20.95
N HIS A 210 -0.59 -2.06 -21.68
CA HIS A 210 0.20 -2.08 -22.92
C HIS A 210 -0.60 -1.48 -24.08
N GLU A 211 -0.71 -0.15 -24.11
CA GLU A 211 -1.47 0.56 -25.15
C GLU A 211 -0.82 0.50 -26.55
N ASP A 212 0.44 0.08 -26.64
CA ASP A 212 1.22 -0.11 -27.87
C ASP A 212 1.04 -1.49 -28.52
N ILE A 213 0.47 -2.46 -27.80
CA ILE A 213 0.27 -3.83 -28.29
C ILE A 213 -1.11 -3.98 -28.95
N GLN A 214 -1.14 -4.65 -30.12
CA GLN A 214 -2.37 -4.94 -30.86
C GLN A 214 -2.59 -6.46 -31.05
N PRO A 215 -3.82 -6.97 -30.91
CA PRO A 215 -5.04 -6.24 -30.52
C PRO A 215 -5.00 -5.80 -29.05
N TYR A 216 -5.40 -4.56 -28.79
CA TYR A 216 -5.38 -3.98 -27.45
C TYR A 216 -6.27 -4.75 -26.46
N LYS A 217 -5.75 -4.95 -25.24
CA LYS A 217 -6.51 -5.39 -24.06
C LYS A 217 -6.09 -4.57 -22.86
N SER A 218 -7.08 -4.18 -22.05
CA SER A 218 -6.81 -3.61 -20.74
C SER A 218 -6.19 -4.65 -19.81
N LEU A 219 -5.50 -4.19 -18.75
CA LEU A 219 -4.91 -5.08 -17.74
C LEU A 219 -5.99 -5.97 -17.11
N TYR A 220 -7.16 -5.41 -16.84
CA TYR A 220 -8.33 -6.16 -16.38
C TYR A 220 -8.75 -7.28 -17.35
N ALA A 221 -8.85 -6.96 -18.65
CA ALA A 221 -9.26 -7.96 -19.64
C ALA A 221 -8.25 -9.12 -19.73
N ILE A 222 -6.95 -8.83 -19.61
CA ILE A 222 -5.92 -9.87 -19.59
C ILE A 222 -5.99 -10.67 -18.28
N ALA A 223 -6.22 -10.03 -17.14
CA ALA A 223 -6.41 -10.72 -15.86
C ALA A 223 -7.59 -11.73 -15.92
N VAL A 224 -8.71 -11.36 -16.54
CA VAL A 224 -9.85 -12.26 -16.79
C VAL A 224 -9.46 -13.43 -17.70
N ASP A 225 -8.69 -13.19 -18.76
CA ASP A 225 -8.21 -14.27 -19.63
C ASP A 225 -7.28 -15.24 -18.88
N VAL A 226 -6.44 -14.73 -17.97
CA VAL A 226 -5.58 -15.55 -17.11
C VAL A 226 -6.40 -16.39 -16.13
N ILE A 227 -7.50 -15.86 -15.56
CA ILE A 227 -8.44 -16.68 -14.78
C ILE A 227 -8.94 -17.84 -15.63
N ARG A 228 -9.49 -17.56 -16.81
CA ARG A 228 -10.05 -18.58 -17.72
C ARG A 228 -9.02 -19.63 -18.11
N GLU A 229 -7.79 -19.19 -18.42
CA GLU A 229 -6.69 -20.09 -18.73
C GLU A 229 -6.38 -21.00 -17.53
N SER A 230 -6.34 -20.45 -16.32
CA SER A 230 -5.98 -21.17 -15.09
C SER A 230 -7.01 -22.23 -14.67
N PHE A 231 -8.24 -22.12 -15.18
CA PHE A 231 -9.30 -23.12 -15.05
C PHE A 231 -9.61 -23.84 -16.36
N SER A 232 -8.65 -23.88 -17.30
CA SER A 232 -8.74 -24.67 -18.52
C SER A 232 -8.10 -26.06 -18.35
N GLN A 233 -8.28 -26.94 -19.35
CA GLN A 233 -7.67 -28.28 -19.39
C GLN A 233 -6.15 -28.28 -19.20
N LYS A 234 -5.46 -27.19 -19.60
CA LYS A 234 -4.01 -27.03 -19.43
C LYS A 234 -3.58 -27.17 -17.96
N TYR A 235 -4.42 -26.75 -17.03
CA TYR A 235 -4.17 -26.76 -15.60
C TYR A 235 -5.00 -27.80 -14.86
N GLU A 236 -5.48 -28.87 -15.53
CA GLU A 236 -6.18 -29.97 -14.85
C GLU A 236 -5.20 -30.94 -14.16
N PRO A 237 -5.42 -31.39 -12.92
CA PRO A 237 -6.48 -30.93 -12.02
C PRO A 237 -6.25 -29.47 -11.61
N HIS A 238 -7.32 -28.66 -11.55
CA HIS A 238 -7.27 -27.21 -11.28
C HIS A 238 -6.62 -26.76 -9.94
N ASP A 239 -6.04 -27.70 -9.19
CA ASP A 239 -5.22 -27.47 -8.01
C ASP A 239 -3.72 -27.71 -8.26
N ARG A 240 -3.26 -27.84 -9.52
CA ARG A 240 -1.83 -27.93 -9.85
C ARG A 240 -1.06 -26.63 -9.73
N TRP A 241 -1.72 -25.48 -9.76
CA TRP A 241 -1.07 -24.17 -9.62
C TRP A 241 -1.47 -23.49 -8.31
N ALA A 242 -0.52 -22.83 -7.66
CA ALA A 242 -0.75 -22.12 -6.41
C ALA A 242 -0.99 -20.62 -6.62
N VAL A 243 -0.09 -19.98 -7.36
CA VAL A 243 -0.13 -18.53 -7.58
C VAL A 243 0.38 -18.20 -8.98
N ARG A 244 -0.24 -17.22 -9.64
CA ARG A 244 0.24 -16.67 -10.90
C ARG A 244 0.71 -15.25 -10.71
N PHE A 245 1.98 -15.00 -10.99
CA PHE A 245 2.60 -13.68 -10.85
C PHE A 245 2.53 -12.91 -12.15
N PHE A 246 2.05 -11.67 -12.09
CA PHE A 246 1.93 -10.81 -13.28
C PHE A 246 3.17 -9.96 -13.52
N SER A 247 3.70 -9.36 -12.46
CA SER A 247 4.95 -8.61 -12.47
C SER A 247 5.55 -8.81 -11.10
N TYR A 248 6.24 -9.95 -10.92
CA TYR A 248 6.62 -10.43 -9.60
C TYR A 248 5.41 -10.50 -8.65
N ASP A 249 5.59 -10.32 -7.34
CA ASP A 249 4.51 -10.31 -6.34
C ASP A 249 3.67 -9.01 -6.29
N TRP A 250 3.93 -8.05 -7.19
CA TRP A 250 3.25 -6.76 -7.21
C TRP A 250 1.76 -6.88 -7.55
N LEU A 251 1.41 -7.85 -8.39
CA LEU A 251 0.06 -8.32 -8.67
C LEU A 251 0.10 -9.83 -8.86
N ALA A 252 -0.74 -10.55 -8.13
CA ALA A 252 -0.80 -12.00 -8.22
C ALA A 252 -2.23 -12.54 -8.15
N LEU A 253 -2.49 -13.61 -8.90
CA LEU A 253 -3.70 -14.42 -8.83
C LEU A 253 -3.44 -15.63 -7.92
N VAL A 254 -4.25 -15.81 -6.89
CA VAL A 254 -4.09 -16.87 -5.87
C VAL A 254 -5.15 -17.95 -6.06
N ASN A 255 -4.73 -19.22 -6.03
CA ASN A 255 -5.62 -20.37 -5.96
C ASN A 255 -5.92 -20.73 -4.49
N VAL A 256 -7.16 -20.52 -4.06
CA VAL A 256 -7.58 -20.74 -2.66
C VAL A 256 -7.36 -22.20 -2.24
N LYS A 257 -7.68 -23.17 -3.12
CA LYS A 257 -7.55 -24.59 -2.79
C LYS A 257 -6.09 -25.00 -2.60
N ALA A 258 -5.18 -24.49 -3.42
CA ALA A 258 -3.75 -24.77 -3.30
C ALA A 258 -3.15 -24.18 -2.02
N TYR A 259 -3.54 -22.95 -1.66
CA TYR A 259 -3.10 -22.31 -0.42
C TYR A 259 -3.62 -23.05 0.82
N VAL A 260 -4.89 -23.48 0.80
CA VAL A 260 -5.46 -24.31 1.88
C VAL A 260 -4.75 -25.66 2.00
N LYS A 261 -4.40 -26.29 0.87
CA LYS A 261 -3.68 -27.58 0.84
C LYS A 261 -2.37 -27.53 1.61
N VAL A 262 -1.62 -26.43 1.49
CA VAL A 262 -0.32 -26.27 2.18
C VAL A 262 -0.41 -25.60 3.55
N GLY A 263 -1.62 -25.26 4.01
CA GLY A 263 -1.87 -24.70 5.35
C GLY A 263 -1.75 -23.17 5.46
N GLY A 264 -1.84 -22.43 4.35
CA GLY A 264 -1.73 -20.96 4.38
C GLY A 264 -0.35 -20.46 4.76
N TRP A 265 -0.21 -19.16 5.02
CA TRP A 265 1.07 -18.54 5.41
C TRP A 265 1.41 -18.86 6.87
N ASP A 266 2.68 -19.12 7.15
CA ASP A 266 3.14 -19.31 8.52
C ASP A 266 3.22 -17.95 9.23
N THR A 267 2.27 -17.69 10.11
CA THR A 267 2.16 -16.40 10.81
C THR A 267 3.30 -16.11 11.79
N MET A 268 4.13 -17.11 12.13
CA MET A 268 5.34 -16.88 12.94
C MET A 268 6.49 -16.30 12.12
N ILE A 269 6.43 -16.43 10.78
CA ILE A 269 7.35 -15.79 9.84
C ILE A 269 6.67 -14.54 9.30
N GLY A 270 6.72 -13.45 10.05
CA GLY A 270 5.83 -12.29 9.84
C GLY A 270 6.06 -11.51 8.54
N TYR A 271 7.32 -11.30 8.14
CA TYR A 271 7.70 -10.51 6.95
C TYR A 271 8.69 -11.27 6.08
N TYR A 272 9.97 -10.90 6.04
CA TYR A 272 10.94 -11.56 5.15
C TYR A 272 11.22 -13.01 5.59
N GLY A 273 11.40 -13.88 4.59
CA GLY A 273 11.49 -15.34 4.74
C GLY A 273 10.16 -16.07 4.57
N THR A 274 9.03 -15.36 4.67
CA THR A 274 7.69 -15.98 4.59
C THR A 274 7.32 -16.37 3.17
N ASP A 275 7.79 -15.60 2.19
CA ASP A 275 7.74 -15.91 0.75
C ASP A 275 8.54 -17.17 0.42
N CYS A 276 9.75 -17.26 0.96
CA CYS A 276 10.61 -18.44 0.79
C CYS A 276 10.01 -19.68 1.45
N ASP A 277 9.40 -19.54 2.62
CA ASP A 277 8.63 -20.60 3.27
C ASP A 277 7.43 -21.06 2.43
N MET A 278 6.60 -20.13 1.98
CA MET A 278 5.38 -20.43 1.26
C MET A 278 5.67 -21.04 -0.11
N HIS A 279 6.55 -20.41 -0.90
CA HIS A 279 6.90 -20.90 -2.24
C HIS A 279 7.66 -22.23 -2.16
N GLY A 280 8.53 -22.39 -1.16
CA GLY A 280 9.15 -23.67 -0.86
C GLY A 280 8.11 -24.76 -0.59
N ARG A 281 7.09 -24.48 0.24
CA ARG A 281 6.00 -25.44 0.51
C ARG A 281 5.16 -25.75 -0.73
N PHE A 282 4.94 -24.80 -1.63
CA PHE A 282 4.33 -25.08 -2.94
C PHE A 282 5.17 -26.08 -3.74
N ALA A 283 6.47 -25.83 -3.87
CA ALA A 283 7.39 -26.68 -4.62
C ALA A 283 7.47 -28.10 -4.04
N LEU A 284 7.56 -28.23 -2.71
CA LEU A 284 7.53 -29.52 -2.02
C LEU A 284 6.22 -30.30 -2.24
N ASN A 285 5.12 -29.60 -2.50
CA ASN A 285 3.80 -30.17 -2.80
C ASN A 285 3.51 -30.34 -4.30
N GLY A 286 4.51 -30.12 -5.16
CA GLY A 286 4.37 -30.21 -6.61
C GLY A 286 3.42 -29.17 -7.21
N LEU A 287 3.25 -28.03 -6.54
CA LEU A 287 2.40 -26.93 -7.00
C LEU A 287 3.21 -25.94 -7.84
N GLU A 288 2.66 -25.59 -9.01
CA GLU A 288 3.26 -24.67 -9.96
C GLU A 288 3.02 -23.20 -9.55
N THR A 289 4.00 -22.33 -9.83
CA THR A 289 3.91 -20.88 -9.65
C THR A 289 4.13 -20.13 -10.98
N PRO A 290 3.28 -20.35 -11.99
CA PRO A 290 3.53 -19.87 -13.35
C PRO A 290 3.47 -18.35 -13.44
N ILE A 291 4.30 -17.76 -14.30
CA ILE A 291 4.22 -16.34 -14.64
C ILE A 291 3.06 -16.13 -15.62
N ALA A 292 2.32 -15.04 -15.45
CA ALA A 292 1.35 -14.52 -16.40
C ALA A 292 1.82 -13.12 -16.84
N ASP A 293 1.62 -12.75 -18.10
CA ASP A 293 1.89 -11.38 -18.54
C ASP A 293 0.55 -10.68 -18.77
N ALA A 294 0.34 -9.49 -18.18
CA ALA A 294 -0.92 -8.73 -18.32
C ALA A 294 -0.76 -7.22 -18.41
N GLY A 295 0.48 -6.72 -18.54
CA GLY A 295 0.73 -5.30 -18.33
C GLY A 295 1.98 -5.07 -17.51
N GLN A 296 2.38 -3.80 -17.46
CA GLN A 296 3.42 -3.34 -16.55
C GLN A 296 2.78 -2.88 -15.26
N VAL A 297 3.15 -3.53 -14.16
CA VAL A 297 2.91 -2.98 -12.82
C VAL A 297 4.22 -2.36 -12.37
N PHE A 298 4.23 -1.06 -12.05
CA PHE A 298 5.43 -0.35 -11.61
C PHE A 298 5.49 -0.32 -10.10
N ASP A 299 6.59 -0.79 -9.53
CA ASP A 299 6.88 -0.69 -8.09
C ASP A 299 7.54 0.64 -7.76
N VAL A 300 6.84 1.54 -7.05
CA VAL A 300 7.23 2.95 -6.91
C VAL A 300 7.38 3.38 -5.45
N GLY A 301 8.33 4.29 -5.19
CA GLY A 301 8.63 4.79 -3.84
C GLY A 301 8.03 6.17 -3.55
N ARG A 302 7.37 6.79 -4.53
CA ARG A 302 6.69 8.08 -4.40
C ARG A 302 5.43 8.11 -5.26
N SER A 303 4.49 8.96 -4.89
CA SER A 303 3.34 9.24 -5.72
C SER A 303 3.72 10.09 -6.94
N LEU A 304 2.91 9.99 -7.98
CA LEU A 304 2.77 10.98 -9.03
C LEU A 304 2.41 12.34 -8.40
N ASP A 305 2.73 13.41 -9.11
CA ASP A 305 2.45 14.78 -8.64
C ASP A 305 0.94 15.07 -8.67
N ASP A 306 0.22 14.46 -9.61
CA ASP A 306 -1.25 14.49 -9.70
C ASP A 306 -1.77 13.18 -10.31
N LEU A 307 -2.75 12.55 -9.67
CA LEU A 307 -3.37 11.31 -10.16
C LEU A 307 -4.27 11.52 -11.39
N GLU A 308 -4.58 12.77 -11.75
CA GLU A 308 -5.32 13.12 -12.96
C GLU A 308 -4.72 12.48 -14.23
N VAL A 309 -3.39 12.33 -14.29
CA VAL A 309 -2.68 11.76 -15.45
C VAL A 309 -3.11 10.32 -15.77
N LEU A 310 -3.58 9.57 -14.77
CA LEU A 310 -4.04 8.19 -14.92
C LEU A 310 -5.35 8.10 -15.72
N TYR A 311 -6.15 9.17 -15.74
CA TYR A 311 -7.41 9.21 -16.49
C TYR A 311 -7.24 9.46 -17.99
N ARG A 312 -6.00 9.57 -18.48
CA ARG A 312 -5.66 9.75 -19.91
C ARG A 312 -6.45 10.91 -20.54
N ARG A 313 -6.41 12.08 -19.90
CA ARG A 313 -7.06 13.32 -20.36
C ARG A 313 -6.01 14.32 -20.85
N ARG A 314 -6.37 15.12 -21.87
CA ARG A 314 -5.54 16.21 -22.39
C ARG A 314 -6.34 17.50 -22.50
N LYS A 315 -5.67 18.64 -22.40
CA LYS A 315 -6.32 19.94 -22.63
C LYS A 315 -6.83 19.99 -24.06
N LYS A 316 -8.08 20.45 -24.25
CA LYS A 316 -8.62 20.70 -25.58
C LYS A 316 -7.70 21.64 -26.32
N ALA A 317 -7.27 21.26 -27.52
CA ALA A 317 -6.55 22.16 -28.40
C ALA A 317 -7.42 23.42 -28.59
N LYS A 318 -6.86 24.61 -28.32
CA LYS A 318 -7.52 25.85 -28.74
C LYS A 318 -7.63 25.76 -30.26
N ALA A 319 -8.85 25.80 -30.80
CA ALA A 319 -9.06 25.90 -32.23
C ALA A 319 -8.16 27.02 -32.77
N GLU A 320 -7.14 26.65 -33.53
CA GLU A 320 -6.19 27.57 -34.13
C GLU A 320 -6.96 28.49 -35.08
N ARG A 321 -7.28 29.70 -34.62
CA ARG A 321 -7.50 30.80 -35.55
C ARG A 321 -6.12 31.23 -36.03
N GLY A 322 -5.74 30.68 -37.17
CA GLY A 322 -4.71 31.20 -38.08
C GLY A 322 -3.39 31.59 -37.41
N ALA A 323 -2.52 30.62 -37.15
CA ALA A 323 -1.10 30.90 -37.00
C ALA A 323 -0.45 30.82 -38.39
N GLU A 324 -0.03 31.98 -38.90
CA GLU A 324 0.93 32.06 -40.00
C GLU A 324 2.16 31.21 -39.65
N LYS A 325 2.58 30.41 -40.63
CA LYS A 325 3.82 29.63 -40.57
C LYS A 325 5.00 30.58 -40.45
N GLU A 326 5.55 30.74 -39.26
CA GLU A 326 6.89 31.28 -39.10
C GLU A 326 7.88 30.22 -39.58
N LYS A 327 8.32 30.35 -40.84
CA LYS A 327 9.38 29.55 -41.42
C LYS A 327 10.70 29.91 -40.74
N THR A 328 11.23 29.03 -39.91
CA THR A 328 12.64 29.08 -39.54
C THR A 328 13.46 28.77 -40.79
N VAL A 329 14.03 29.81 -41.39
CA VAL A 329 14.98 29.72 -42.50
C VAL A 329 16.29 29.15 -41.95
N VAL A 330 16.61 27.91 -42.33
CA VAL A 330 17.95 27.34 -42.18
C VAL A 330 18.77 27.82 -43.37
N THR A 331 19.68 28.76 -43.15
CA THR A 331 20.73 29.10 -44.12
C THR A 331 21.88 28.10 -43.99
N VAL A 332 22.11 27.32 -45.04
CA VAL A 332 23.30 26.49 -45.19
C VAL A 332 24.41 27.37 -45.78
N GLY A 333 25.46 27.61 -45.01
CA GLY A 333 26.71 28.19 -45.52
C GLY A 333 27.64 27.10 -46.05
N GLU A 334 28.23 27.34 -47.22
CA GLU A 334 29.27 26.50 -47.81
C GLU A 334 30.50 26.40 -46.88
N HIS A 335 31.10 25.21 -46.87
CA HIS A 335 32.18 24.72 -45.99
C HIS A 335 31.72 24.13 -44.65
N GLY A 336 31.29 22.86 -44.72
CA GLY A 336 30.89 22.03 -43.59
C GLY A 336 31.90 22.02 -42.44
N LYS A 337 31.54 22.71 -41.35
CA LYS A 337 32.16 22.56 -40.03
C LYS A 337 31.09 22.77 -38.95
N VAL A 338 30.61 21.67 -38.36
CA VAL A 338 29.74 21.70 -37.19
C VAL A 338 30.59 22.00 -35.96
N THR A 339 30.30 23.08 -35.25
CA THR A 339 30.86 23.36 -33.92
C THR A 339 29.79 23.10 -32.87
N ILE A 340 30.05 22.16 -31.96
CA ILE A 340 29.23 21.88 -30.79
C ILE A 340 29.72 22.83 -29.68
N GLY A 341 28.85 23.72 -29.21
CA GLY A 341 29.12 24.53 -28.03
C GLY A 341 28.87 23.72 -26.76
N GLU A 342 29.86 23.67 -25.87
CA GLU A 342 29.74 23.10 -24.52
C GLU A 342 28.61 23.76 -23.72
N PRO A 343 27.77 22.99 -22.99
CA PRO A 343 26.86 23.56 -22.03
C PRO A 343 27.63 24.02 -20.79
N LYS A 344 27.48 25.30 -20.45
CA LYS A 344 27.99 25.90 -19.21
C LYS A 344 27.37 25.22 -17.99
N ASN A 345 28.23 24.86 -17.05
CA ASN A 345 27.94 24.46 -15.66
C ASN A 345 26.64 25.05 -15.10
N SER A 346 25.65 24.19 -14.81
CA SER A 346 24.67 24.44 -13.76
C SER A 346 24.96 23.52 -12.58
N THR A 347 25.41 24.14 -11.50
CA THR A 347 25.55 23.58 -10.17
C THR A 347 24.27 22.92 -9.69
N ALA A 348 24.43 21.81 -8.97
CA ALA A 348 23.41 21.07 -8.23
C ALA A 348 22.36 21.99 -7.58
N ALA A 349 21.12 21.91 -8.07
CA ALA A 349 19.98 22.57 -7.46
C ALA A 349 19.50 21.73 -6.28
N ALA A 350 19.69 22.27 -5.08
CA ALA A 350 19.02 21.83 -3.87
C ALA A 350 17.49 21.86 -4.08
N SER A 351 16.83 20.84 -3.55
CA SER A 351 15.37 20.66 -3.56
C SER A 351 14.65 21.87 -2.97
N THR A 352 13.94 22.60 -3.82
CA THR A 352 13.00 23.65 -3.40
C THR A 352 11.78 23.01 -2.72
N PRO A 353 11.25 23.57 -1.61
CA PRO A 353 10.00 23.09 -1.01
C PRO A 353 8.85 23.20 -2.01
N HIS A 354 8.20 22.07 -2.32
CA HIS A 354 7.03 22.02 -3.18
C HIS A 354 5.87 22.83 -2.58
N GLN A 355 5.38 23.82 -3.34
CA GLN A 355 4.11 24.48 -3.04
C GLN A 355 2.96 23.50 -3.30
N PRO A 356 1.94 23.45 -2.43
CA PRO A 356 0.74 22.67 -2.70
C PRO A 356 0.04 23.20 -3.97
N PRO A 357 -0.47 22.32 -4.85
CA PRO A 357 -1.22 22.73 -6.03
C PRO A 357 -2.48 23.52 -5.64
N ALA A 358 -2.84 24.50 -6.49
CA ALA A 358 -4.06 25.30 -6.34
C ALA A 358 -5.32 24.42 -6.38
N PRO A 359 -6.43 24.80 -5.72
CA PRO A 359 -7.66 24.01 -5.74
C PRO A 359 -8.15 23.78 -7.17
N ALA A 360 -8.43 22.52 -7.50
CA ALA A 360 -8.88 22.11 -8.82
C ALA A 360 -10.23 22.73 -9.17
N ASN A 361 -10.35 23.20 -10.40
CA ASN A 361 -11.55 23.82 -10.93
C ASN A 361 -12.44 22.73 -11.56
N LEU A 362 -13.62 22.46 -10.99
CA LEU A 362 -14.64 21.53 -11.53
C LEU A 362 -15.03 21.80 -13.01
N LYS A 363 -14.63 22.95 -13.59
CA LYS A 363 -14.65 23.17 -15.05
C LYS A 363 -13.71 22.23 -15.84
N TYR A 364 -12.91 21.42 -15.15
CA TYR A 364 -11.93 20.50 -15.70
C TYR A 364 -12.49 19.64 -16.84
N LEU A 365 -13.55 18.87 -16.60
CA LEU A 365 -14.16 17.95 -17.56
C LEU A 365 -14.62 18.65 -18.85
N SER A 366 -15.11 19.88 -18.74
CA SER A 366 -15.54 20.67 -19.90
C SER A 366 -14.37 21.18 -20.75
N SER A 367 -13.16 21.25 -20.17
CA SER A 367 -11.95 21.82 -20.76
C SER A 367 -10.93 20.80 -21.27
N THR A 368 -11.12 19.51 -20.94
CA THR A 368 -10.28 18.41 -21.39
C THR A 368 -11.02 17.46 -22.32
N GLU A 369 -10.26 16.77 -23.17
CA GLU A 369 -10.72 15.68 -24.03
C GLU A 369 -9.96 14.40 -23.67
N GLU A 370 -10.48 13.26 -24.09
CA GLU A 370 -9.80 11.97 -23.96
C GLU A 370 -8.53 11.97 -24.83
N ASP A 371 -7.45 11.39 -24.31
CA ASP A 371 -6.23 11.12 -25.07
C ASP A 371 -6.48 10.01 -26.12
N THR A 372 -5.49 9.68 -26.94
CA THR A 372 -5.56 8.53 -27.83
C THR A 372 -4.85 7.31 -27.23
N LEU A 373 -5.34 6.11 -27.54
CA LEU A 373 -4.67 4.85 -27.19
C LEU A 373 -3.23 4.84 -27.73
N GLY A 374 -2.25 4.62 -26.85
CA GLY A 374 -0.83 4.64 -27.17
C GLY A 374 -0.31 6.04 -27.54
N GLY A 375 -1.06 7.10 -27.21
CA GLY A 375 -0.74 8.48 -27.54
C GLY A 375 0.35 9.10 -26.67
N PRO A 376 0.69 10.38 -26.91
CA PRO A 376 1.76 11.08 -26.20
C PRO A 376 1.60 11.10 -24.68
N GLY A 377 0.38 11.15 -24.15
CA GLY A 377 0.15 11.11 -22.71
C GLY A 377 0.50 9.76 -22.10
N TRP A 378 0.35 8.65 -22.85
CA TRP A 378 0.71 7.31 -22.36
C TRP A 378 2.23 7.18 -22.29
N THR A 379 2.94 7.62 -23.33
CA THR A 379 4.40 7.62 -23.35
C THR A 379 4.99 8.49 -22.23
N ALA A 380 4.39 9.67 -21.97
CA ALA A 380 4.82 10.54 -20.88
C ALA A 380 4.58 9.90 -19.50
N LEU A 381 3.43 9.24 -19.30
CA LEU A 381 3.14 8.48 -18.09
C LEU A 381 4.13 7.33 -17.91
N GLN A 382 4.39 6.55 -18.95
CA GLN A 382 5.34 5.44 -18.92
C GLN A 382 6.74 5.91 -18.50
N THR A 383 7.25 6.95 -19.17
CA THR A 383 8.57 7.55 -18.85
C THR A 383 8.62 8.01 -17.38
N THR A 384 7.53 8.58 -16.87
CA THR A 384 7.44 9.02 -15.49
C THR A 384 7.49 7.82 -14.54
N LEU A 385 6.67 6.79 -14.77
CA LEU A 385 6.61 5.59 -13.93
C LEU A 385 7.92 4.80 -13.93
N GLU A 386 8.60 4.70 -15.08
CA GLU A 386 9.94 4.13 -15.18
C GLU A 386 10.94 4.89 -14.30
N SER A 387 10.93 6.23 -14.36
CA SER A 387 11.76 7.06 -13.48
C SER A 387 11.44 6.83 -12.00
N LEU A 388 10.16 6.70 -11.63
CA LEU A 388 9.76 6.43 -10.23
C LEU A 388 10.24 5.07 -9.74
N ALA A 389 10.12 4.04 -10.59
CA ALA A 389 10.56 2.69 -10.27
C ALA A 389 12.11 2.62 -10.17
N ASP A 390 12.81 3.31 -11.06
CA ASP A 390 14.26 3.44 -11.02
C ASP A 390 14.77 4.16 -9.78
N GLU A 391 14.09 5.23 -9.37
CA GLU A 391 14.38 5.93 -8.11
C GLU A 391 14.24 5.00 -6.91
N LYS A 392 13.14 4.23 -6.84
CA LYS A 392 12.92 3.24 -5.77
C LYS A 392 14.02 2.18 -5.76
N ARG A 393 14.37 1.62 -6.93
CA ARG A 393 15.41 0.59 -7.04
C ARG A 393 16.79 1.09 -6.58
N LYS A 394 17.06 2.39 -6.76
CA LYS A 394 18.32 3.04 -6.35
C LYS A 394 18.30 3.51 -4.90
N ASP A 395 17.16 3.44 -4.21
CA ASP A 395 17.06 3.82 -2.81
C ASP A 395 17.83 2.82 -1.94
N PRO A 396 18.82 3.25 -1.13
CA PRO A 396 19.54 2.36 -0.23
C PRO A 396 18.64 1.74 0.86
N TYR A 397 17.45 2.30 1.08
CA TYR A 397 16.47 1.82 2.04
C TYR A 397 15.19 1.36 1.31
N ARG A 398 15.02 0.03 1.19
CA ARG A 398 13.96 -0.66 0.43
C ARG A 398 12.52 -0.14 0.67
N ASN A 399 12.26 0.51 1.81
CA ASN A 399 10.94 1.03 2.21
C ASN A 399 10.99 2.45 2.80
N SER A 400 11.96 3.28 2.40
CA SER A 400 12.12 4.66 2.92
C SER A 400 10.84 5.49 2.85
N TRP A 401 9.99 5.21 1.87
CA TRP A 401 8.72 5.89 1.63
C TRP A 401 7.73 5.77 2.78
N GLN A 402 7.82 4.72 3.61
CA GLN A 402 6.95 4.54 4.78
C GLN A 402 7.14 5.65 5.83
N LEU A 403 8.30 6.31 5.84
CA LEU A 403 8.63 7.40 6.76
C LEU A 403 8.17 8.79 6.29
N LYS A 404 7.61 8.91 5.08
CA LYS A 404 7.23 10.21 4.50
C LYS A 404 6.08 10.90 5.25
N GLN A 405 5.21 10.14 5.93
CA GLN A 405 4.25 10.67 6.90
C GLN A 405 4.75 10.38 8.32
N SER A 406 4.86 11.42 9.15
CA SER A 406 5.38 11.33 10.52
C SER A 406 4.64 12.22 11.54
N GLY A 407 3.52 12.83 11.14
CA GLY A 407 2.70 13.69 11.99
C GLY A 407 1.77 12.91 12.93
N GLY A 408 0.68 13.54 13.35
CA GLY A 408 -0.35 12.90 14.18
C GLY A 408 -0.07 12.84 15.69
N LYS A 409 0.99 13.52 16.17
CA LYS A 409 1.28 13.55 17.61
C LYS A 409 0.13 14.18 18.39
N GLY A 410 -0.45 13.42 19.31
CA GLY A 410 -1.61 13.82 20.12
C GLY A 410 -2.94 13.28 19.59
N GLU A 411 -2.96 12.64 18.43
CA GLU A 411 -4.13 11.93 17.90
C GLU A 411 -4.26 10.53 18.54
N PRO A 412 -5.46 9.91 18.49
CA PRO A 412 -5.63 8.51 18.86
C PRO A 412 -4.70 7.58 18.07
N PHE A 413 -4.23 6.51 18.72
CA PHE A 413 -3.37 5.49 18.11
C PHE A 413 -2.06 6.03 17.49
N TYR A 414 -1.57 7.17 17.97
CA TYR A 414 -0.28 7.72 17.54
C TYR A 414 0.89 6.80 17.91
N TYR A 415 1.77 6.56 16.92
CA TYR A 415 3.08 5.95 17.12
C TYR A 415 4.19 6.93 16.70
N ASP A 416 5.32 6.93 17.41
CA ASP A 416 6.52 7.58 16.90
C ASP A 416 6.97 6.86 15.61
N ALA A 417 7.06 7.60 14.51
CA ALA A 417 7.32 7.03 13.18
C ALA A 417 8.64 6.23 13.10
N ASP A 418 9.69 6.69 13.78
CA ASP A 418 11.01 6.02 13.79
C ASP A 418 11.00 4.82 14.74
N GLY A 419 10.33 4.95 15.89
CA GLY A 419 10.10 3.86 16.82
C GLY A 419 9.34 2.71 16.16
N TRP A 420 8.32 3.04 15.38
CA TRP A 420 7.57 2.07 14.57
C TRP A 420 8.46 1.41 13.52
N GLU A 421 9.23 2.18 12.75
CA GLU A 421 10.14 1.62 11.74
C GLU A 421 11.16 0.69 12.37
N LYS A 422 11.72 1.07 13.52
CA LYS A 422 12.63 0.20 14.27
C LYS A 422 11.94 -1.09 14.70
N ALA A 423 10.69 -1.03 15.16
CA ALA A 423 9.92 -2.21 15.54
C ALA A 423 9.62 -3.11 14.32
N LEU A 424 9.33 -2.53 13.16
CA LEU A 424 9.19 -3.25 11.89
C LEU A 424 10.47 -4.00 11.55
N GLN A 425 11.63 -3.33 11.55
CA GLN A 425 12.92 -3.96 11.26
C GLN A 425 13.28 -5.10 12.23
N LEU A 426 12.97 -4.95 13.52
CA LEU A 426 13.14 -6.02 14.50
C LEU A 426 12.24 -7.23 14.19
N THR A 427 10.99 -6.97 13.78
CA THR A 427 10.03 -8.03 13.44
C THR A 427 10.42 -8.74 12.14
N ILE A 428 10.95 -8.01 11.16
CA ILE A 428 11.54 -8.57 9.94
C ILE A 428 12.68 -9.52 10.29
N ALA A 429 13.64 -9.05 11.11
CA ALA A 429 14.79 -9.87 11.52
C ALA A 429 14.36 -11.12 12.30
N ALA A 430 13.36 -10.99 13.18
CA ALA A 430 12.78 -12.12 13.88
C ALA A 430 12.13 -13.14 12.93
N GLY A 431 11.38 -12.67 11.92
CA GLY A 431 10.79 -13.54 10.90
C GLY A 431 11.84 -14.35 10.14
N VAL A 432 12.93 -13.69 9.72
CA VAL A 432 14.07 -14.38 9.06
C VAL A 432 14.67 -15.44 9.97
N GLU A 433 14.90 -15.14 11.25
CA GLU A 433 15.43 -16.15 12.20
C GLU A 433 14.45 -17.32 12.38
N VAL A 434 13.13 -17.06 12.48
CA VAL A 434 12.12 -18.12 12.58
C VAL A 434 12.14 -19.01 11.34
N TYR A 435 12.19 -18.44 10.14
CA TYR A 435 12.32 -19.17 8.89
C TYR A 435 13.57 -20.07 8.88
N GLU A 436 14.70 -19.47 9.22
CA GLU A 436 16.00 -20.12 9.26
C GLU A 436 16.05 -21.28 10.26
N GLN A 437 15.40 -21.15 11.42
CA GLN A 437 15.27 -22.21 12.44
C GLN A 437 14.28 -23.30 12.01
N LYS A 438 13.19 -22.91 11.35
CA LYS A 438 12.18 -23.84 10.85
C LYS A 438 12.77 -24.79 9.81
N TRP A 439 13.62 -24.31 8.92
CA TRP A 439 14.15 -25.13 7.83
C TRP A 439 15.60 -25.56 8.00
N GLY A 440 16.32 -25.05 9.00
CA GLY A 440 17.76 -25.25 9.14
C GLY A 440 18.57 -24.63 7.99
N HIS A 441 17.97 -23.74 7.20
CA HIS A 441 18.50 -23.26 5.93
C HIS A 441 18.17 -21.78 5.70
N LYS A 442 19.06 -21.04 5.02
CA LYS A 442 18.91 -19.58 4.79
C LYS A 442 18.31 -19.21 3.44
N GLY A 443 18.51 -20.03 2.42
CA GLY A 443 18.08 -19.76 1.05
C GLY A 443 16.64 -20.18 0.81
N CYS A 444 16.05 -19.72 -0.29
CA CYS A 444 14.67 -20.03 -0.66
C CYS A 444 14.56 -21.35 -1.46
N ASP A 445 15.67 -22.06 -1.61
CA ASP A 445 15.86 -23.26 -2.41
C ASP A 445 15.72 -24.55 -1.59
N ILE A 446 14.79 -24.58 -0.62
CA ILE A 446 14.61 -25.70 0.32
C ILE A 446 14.47 -27.07 -0.37
N GLN A 447 13.82 -27.12 -1.54
CA GLN A 447 13.68 -28.35 -2.32
C GLN A 447 15.02 -28.82 -2.93
N HIS A 448 15.86 -27.89 -3.38
CA HIS A 448 17.15 -28.20 -4.02
C HIS A 448 18.18 -28.73 -3.01
N VAL A 449 18.13 -28.25 -1.76
CA VAL A 449 18.97 -28.78 -0.67
C VAL A 449 18.45 -30.08 -0.08
N GLY A 450 17.37 -30.64 -0.63
CA GLY A 450 16.85 -31.98 -0.29
C GLY A 450 15.90 -32.03 0.91
N LEU A 451 15.46 -30.87 1.42
CA LEU A 451 14.43 -30.80 2.46
C LEU A 451 13.08 -31.27 1.90
N LYS A 452 12.24 -31.81 2.79
CA LYS A 452 10.93 -32.39 2.46
C LYS A 452 9.85 -31.84 3.37
N GLU A 453 8.60 -32.10 2.97
CA GLU A 453 7.47 -31.91 3.88
C GLU A 453 7.65 -32.82 5.11
N GLY A 454 7.49 -32.24 6.30
CA GLY A 454 7.72 -32.91 7.58
C GLY A 454 9.07 -32.59 8.23
N ASP A 455 10.03 -32.00 7.49
CA ASP A 455 11.34 -31.63 8.03
C ASP A 455 11.31 -30.31 8.84
N GLN A 456 10.17 -29.60 8.82
CA GLN A 456 10.03 -28.32 9.53
C GLN A 456 10.30 -28.52 11.03
N TRP A 457 11.22 -27.72 11.57
CA TRP A 457 11.69 -27.73 12.96
C TRP A 457 12.49 -28.97 13.38
N MET A 458 12.84 -29.85 12.43
CA MET A 458 13.53 -31.11 12.71
C MET A 458 14.99 -31.12 12.24
N VAL A 459 15.40 -30.14 11.44
CA VAL A 459 16.70 -30.11 10.77
C VAL A 459 17.64 -29.11 11.46
N GLU A 460 18.87 -29.54 11.73
CA GLU A 460 19.92 -28.66 12.24
C GLU A 460 20.36 -27.65 11.18
N LYS A 461 20.87 -26.50 11.62
CA LYS A 461 21.40 -25.46 10.72
C LYS A 461 22.53 -26.03 9.84
N ASP A 462 22.38 -25.89 8.52
CA ASP A 462 23.36 -26.40 7.56
C ASP A 462 24.67 -25.58 7.53
N ASN A 463 25.57 -25.88 6.59
CA ASN A 463 26.85 -25.18 6.47
C ASN A 463 26.76 -23.83 5.71
N THR A 464 25.58 -23.42 5.20
CA THR A 464 25.41 -22.08 4.60
C THR A 464 25.59 -20.96 5.63
N TRP A 465 25.53 -21.33 6.91
CA TRP A 465 25.80 -20.49 8.07
C TRP A 465 27.28 -20.18 8.29
N ALA A 466 28.19 -20.99 7.72
CA ALA A 466 29.64 -20.91 7.94
C ALA A 466 30.34 -19.86 7.06
N CYS A 467 29.66 -18.80 6.64
CA CYS A 467 30.31 -17.63 6.07
C CYS A 467 30.93 -16.77 7.18
N GLU A 468 31.95 -17.28 7.87
CA GLU A 468 32.75 -16.48 8.80
C GLU A 468 33.63 -15.48 8.03
N ARG A 469 33.74 -14.26 8.57
CA ARG A 469 34.67 -13.24 8.07
C ARG A 469 36.09 -13.63 8.49
N ASP A 470 36.81 -14.32 7.64
CA ASP A 470 38.26 -14.45 7.78
C ASP A 470 38.96 -13.34 6.96
N GLY A 471 39.60 -12.38 7.63
CA GLY A 471 40.47 -11.39 7.00
C GLY A 471 39.82 -10.43 5.98
N GLY A 472 38.52 -10.16 6.06
CA GLY A 472 37.85 -9.17 5.19
C GLY A 472 37.51 -9.64 3.78
N LYS A 473 37.65 -10.93 3.46
CA LYS A 473 37.15 -11.52 2.22
C LYS A 473 36.08 -12.57 2.52
N ARG A 474 34.87 -12.39 1.99
CA ARG A 474 33.84 -13.43 1.98
C ARG A 474 34.36 -14.61 1.16
N ARG A 475 34.55 -15.77 1.78
CA ARG A 475 34.91 -17.01 1.09
C ARG A 475 33.86 -18.05 1.45
N CYS A 476 32.84 -18.19 0.61
CA CYS A 476 31.92 -19.32 0.68
C CYS A 476 32.72 -20.57 0.27
N LYS A 477 32.65 -21.64 1.05
CA LYS A 477 33.24 -22.92 0.67
C LYS A 477 32.36 -23.51 -0.44
N GLU A 478 32.75 -23.29 -1.68
CA GLU A 478 32.13 -23.89 -2.88
C GLU A 478 32.04 -25.42 -2.71
N ARG A 479 30.82 -25.96 -2.70
CA ARG A 479 30.58 -27.25 -3.36
C ARG A 479 30.08 -26.89 -4.74
N GLY A 480 30.82 -27.38 -5.73
CA GLY A 480 30.79 -26.87 -7.08
C GLY A 480 29.47 -27.04 -7.82
N GLU A 481 29.53 -26.43 -8.99
CA GLU A 481 28.56 -26.30 -10.08
C GLU A 481 27.75 -25.01 -10.05
N ASP A 482 27.90 -24.33 -11.18
CA ASP A 482 27.53 -22.95 -11.50
C ASP A 482 26.01 -22.73 -11.47
N ASP A 483 25.66 -21.45 -11.35
CA ASP A 483 24.32 -20.85 -11.42
C ASP A 483 23.47 -20.89 -10.14
N MET A 484 23.58 -19.81 -9.35
CA MET A 484 22.38 -19.15 -8.82
C MET A 484 22.68 -17.69 -8.45
N VAL A 485 22.03 -16.79 -9.18
CA VAL A 485 21.84 -15.39 -8.80
C VAL A 485 21.04 -15.39 -7.50
N CYS A 486 21.59 -14.80 -6.44
CA CYS A 486 20.83 -14.48 -5.24
C CYS A 486 19.69 -13.54 -5.62
N CYS A 487 18.44 -13.98 -5.45
CA CYS A 487 17.26 -13.12 -5.44
C CYS A 487 17.32 -12.15 -4.26
#